data_AF-A0A9W4HSH8-F1
#
_entry.id   AF-A0A9W4HSH8-F1
#
_cell.length_a   1.000
_cell.length_b   1.000
_cell.length_c   1.000
_cell.angle_alpha   90.00
_cell.angle_beta   90.00
_cell.angle_gamma   90.00
#
_symmetry.space_group_name_H-M   'P 1'
#
loop_
_entity.id
_entity.type
_entity.pdbx_description
1 polymer ?
#
loop_
_entity_poly.entity_id
_entity_poly.type
_entity_poly.pdbx_seq_one_letter_code
_entity_poly.pdbx_strand_id
1 'polypeptide(L)'
;MASDHAFRIGDYTRAEKIAPSDHIRNMSHQIAICSEGIGVAGPTHPRGNEKSKTTIADLKEPKDEITVTDSVLIDEDDPGTTDTIIVTGADVAANLIPMRDDHDTAITFRAIFLGSVFVAFSAGLGQIYNFKPGGSSLASSLILIFVYFLGTAWANFLPDANKLENRWRARRGQGKTPKWISALRFLNPGPFGIKEHAAIMICSSATTDDTDVTALFAAQKLFYDVPLTATSIVLTLISVGLFGYGVCGLIRPVVVWHPEAVYWTNIPSVKTLQDLHWGSYRDSRQLRFFWYAFGGMAIYQIIPGWMFPWLNGVSIPCLASQKATGYNGSVLTNLFGGATANEGLGFFSLCFDWQYLGMGTLALPLKLQLHSTVGLGICCLVMIAIYYGNVWDALSQPFMSPILRTDSGKPYPSKSLFPSGRLDISMLEKYGIPRLSGTFAYGLLMANAAASTHPNTLRIVLWLIPVGQIGALFVHIALLWGEEVWRSFHISTTGQFKDPHMRTWRSITNRHLGGGM
;
A
#
# COMPACT_ATOMS: atom_id res chain seq x y z
N MET A 1 67.33 26.44 10.10
CA MET A 1 66.97 27.13 8.84
C MET A 1 65.54 26.69 8.54
N ALA A 2 64.51 27.33 9.12
CA ALA A 2 63.97 28.65 8.78
C ALA A 2 63.57 28.68 7.30
N SER A 3 62.31 28.87 6.89
CA SER A 3 61.29 29.85 7.30
C SER A 3 59.87 29.31 6.97
N ASP A 4 58.88 29.29 7.86
CA ASP A 4 58.06 30.41 8.38
C ASP A 4 57.53 31.39 7.34
N HIS A 5 56.23 31.29 7.04
CA HIS A 5 55.34 32.46 6.90
C HIS A 5 53.90 32.05 7.25
N ALA A 6 53.48 32.48 8.44
CA ALA A 6 52.09 32.54 8.86
C ALA A 6 51.42 33.83 8.36
N PHE A 7 50.07 33.81 8.43
CA PHE A 7 49.13 34.94 8.54
C PHE A 7 48.30 35.31 7.28
N ARG A 8 47.01 34.92 7.25
CA ARG A 8 45.86 35.83 7.51
C ARG A 8 44.50 35.11 7.36
N ILE A 9 43.72 35.17 8.44
CA ILE A 9 42.26 35.04 8.42
C ILE A 9 41.72 36.38 7.91
N GLY A 10 40.83 36.34 6.91
CA GLY A 10 40.20 37.52 6.34
C GLY A 10 38.95 37.13 5.55
N ASP A 11 37.84 37.72 5.96
CA ASP A 11 36.49 37.57 5.42
C ASP A 11 36.38 37.67 3.90
N TYR A 12 35.75 36.66 3.31
CA TYR A 12 34.90 36.83 2.12
C TYR A 12 33.56 36.14 2.39
N THR A 13 32.71 36.84 3.14
CA THR A 13 31.26 36.75 2.98
C THR A 13 30.90 37.01 1.52
N ARG A 14 29.98 36.18 0.98
CA ARG A 14 29.24 36.29 -0.30
C ARG A 14 29.71 35.33 -1.40
N ALA A 15 29.16 34.12 -1.38
CA ALA A 15 28.94 33.32 -2.58
C ALA A 15 27.42 33.10 -2.74
N GLU A 16 26.94 33.31 -3.95
CA GLU A 16 25.57 33.58 -4.35
C GLU A 16 24.58 32.45 -4.07
N LYS A 17 23.35 32.85 -3.72
CA LYS A 17 22.14 32.03 -3.87
C LYS A 17 21.99 31.65 -5.35
N ILE A 18 22.20 30.38 -5.68
CA ILE A 18 21.77 29.83 -6.97
C ILE A 18 20.25 29.63 -6.87
N ALA A 19 19.50 30.52 -7.51
CA ALA A 19 18.07 30.35 -7.75
C ALA A 19 17.86 29.21 -8.78
N PRO A 20 16.83 28.36 -8.61
CA PRO A 20 16.49 27.36 -9.61
C PRO A 20 15.68 28.02 -10.72
N SER A 21 16.32 28.44 -11.81
CA SER A 21 15.63 28.80 -13.04
C SER A 21 16.40 28.36 -14.27
N ASP A 22 15.65 27.80 -15.23
CA ASP A 22 15.94 27.65 -16.66
C ASP A 22 16.05 26.22 -17.22
N HIS A 23 16.19 25.19 -16.39
CA HIS A 23 16.22 23.81 -16.91
C HIS A 23 14.83 23.15 -17.12
N ILE A 24 13.78 23.68 -16.48
CA ILE A 24 12.39 23.17 -16.59
C ILE A 24 11.67 23.75 -17.83
N ARG A 25 12.11 24.92 -18.34
CA ARG A 25 11.43 25.61 -19.45
C ARG A 25 11.81 25.06 -20.84
N ASN A 26 12.96 24.40 -20.95
CA ASN A 26 13.42 23.80 -22.21
C ASN A 26 12.88 22.38 -22.46
N MET A 27 12.46 21.64 -21.42
CA MET A 27 11.77 20.34 -21.60
C MET A 27 10.34 20.51 -22.13
N SER A 28 9.66 21.61 -21.80
CA SER A 28 8.34 21.93 -22.36
C SER A 28 8.35 22.22 -23.86
N HIS A 29 9.49 22.62 -24.44
CA HIS A 29 9.61 22.84 -25.89
C HIS A 29 9.95 21.57 -26.68
N GLN A 30 10.58 20.56 -26.07
CA GLN A 30 10.86 19.28 -26.73
C GLN A 30 9.68 18.29 -26.67
N ILE A 31 8.79 18.41 -25.68
CA ILE A 31 7.58 17.57 -25.60
C ILE A 31 6.48 18.06 -26.57
N ALA A 32 6.46 19.35 -26.92
CA ALA A 32 5.52 19.91 -27.89
C ALA A 32 5.78 19.50 -29.36
N ILE A 33 6.94 18.92 -29.67
CA ILE A 33 7.28 18.49 -31.05
C ILE A 33 6.89 17.02 -31.30
N CYS A 34 6.56 16.24 -30.27
CA CYS A 34 6.13 14.84 -30.41
C CYS A 34 4.60 14.63 -30.52
N SER A 35 3.78 15.70 -30.56
CA SER A 35 2.31 15.57 -30.65
C SER A 35 1.69 15.98 -32.00
N GLU A 36 2.49 16.22 -33.05
CA GLU A 36 1.98 16.52 -34.42
C GLU A 36 1.94 15.27 -35.32
N GLY A 37 1.44 14.15 -34.79
CA GLY A 37 1.40 12.90 -35.55
C GLY A 37 0.33 11.93 -35.08
N ILE A 38 -0.93 12.38 -34.97
CA ILE A 38 -2.17 11.60 -35.17
C ILE A 38 -3.30 12.63 -35.25
N GLY A 39 -3.84 12.85 -36.45
CA GLY A 39 -4.93 13.80 -36.69
C GLY A 39 -6.30 13.14 -36.58
N VAL A 40 -7.26 13.87 -35.97
CA VAL A 40 -8.69 13.84 -36.32
C VAL A 40 -9.23 15.27 -36.13
N ALA A 41 -10.05 15.72 -37.08
CA ALA A 41 -10.35 17.13 -37.36
C ALA A 41 -11.70 17.65 -36.80
N GLY A 42 -11.69 18.91 -36.33
CA GLY A 42 -12.73 19.94 -36.52
C GLY A 42 -13.69 20.27 -35.34
N PRO A 43 -14.29 21.49 -35.25
CA PRO A 43 -14.03 22.74 -35.97
C PRO A 43 -13.60 23.93 -35.04
N THR A 44 -13.21 25.01 -35.71
CA THR A 44 -12.38 26.16 -35.31
C THR A 44 -13.14 27.43 -34.85
N HIS A 45 -12.53 28.21 -33.92
CA HIS A 45 -12.32 29.69 -33.88
C HIS A 45 -12.65 30.36 -32.52
N PRO A 46 -12.09 31.56 -32.20
CA PRO A 46 -10.78 32.13 -32.54
C PRO A 46 -9.96 32.58 -31.30
N ARG A 47 -8.65 32.76 -31.54
CA ARG A 47 -7.65 33.32 -30.61
C ARG A 47 -8.02 34.73 -30.13
N GLY A 48 -7.91 34.96 -28.83
CA GLY A 48 -7.75 36.27 -28.19
C GLY A 48 -6.43 36.31 -27.43
N ASN A 49 -5.50 37.13 -27.92
CA ASN A 49 -4.22 37.48 -27.31
C ASN A 49 -4.49 38.47 -26.18
N GLU A 50 -3.90 38.31 -24.99
CA GLU A 50 -3.05 39.36 -24.39
C GLU A 50 -2.53 38.99 -23.00
N LYS A 51 -1.26 39.35 -22.80
CA LYS A 51 -0.50 39.27 -21.57
C LYS A 51 -1.06 40.30 -20.58
N SER A 52 -1.35 39.87 -19.35
CA SER A 52 -1.28 40.80 -18.21
C SER A 52 -0.49 40.14 -17.08
N LYS A 53 0.67 40.73 -16.81
CA LYS A 53 1.48 40.51 -15.61
C LYS A 53 0.87 41.38 -14.51
N THR A 54 0.46 40.78 -13.39
CA THR A 54 0.29 41.53 -12.14
C THR A 54 0.83 40.72 -10.97
N THR A 55 2.04 41.13 -10.59
CA THR A 55 2.61 41.31 -9.24
C THR A 55 2.11 40.46 -8.08
N ILE A 56 3.06 39.73 -7.49
CA ILE A 56 3.04 39.16 -6.14
C ILE A 56 3.11 40.32 -5.13
N ALA A 57 1.95 40.79 -4.68
CA ALA A 57 1.73 41.50 -3.43
C ALA A 57 0.20 41.54 -3.22
N ASP A 58 -0.25 41.25 -2.01
CA ASP A 58 -1.66 41.23 -1.54
C ASP A 58 -2.44 39.91 -1.74
N LEU A 59 -2.17 38.94 -0.86
CA LEU A 59 -3.21 38.02 -0.39
C LEU A 59 -3.33 38.18 1.13
N LYS A 60 -4.22 39.09 1.55
CA LYS A 60 -4.82 39.09 2.89
C LYS A 60 -5.61 37.80 3.07
N GLU A 61 -5.42 37.14 4.21
CA GLU A 61 -6.25 36.03 4.67
C GLU A 61 -7.73 36.45 4.70
N PRO A 62 -8.66 35.73 4.06
CA PRO A 62 -10.07 35.88 4.36
C PRO A 62 -10.41 35.05 5.60
N LYS A 63 -10.68 35.76 6.70
CA LYS A 63 -11.50 35.24 7.80
C LYS A 63 -12.94 35.26 7.32
N ASP A 64 -13.48 34.13 6.90
CA ASP A 64 -14.93 33.96 6.79
C ASP A 64 -15.37 32.54 7.21
N GLU A 65 -16.48 32.57 7.92
CA GLU A 65 -17.19 31.51 8.61
C GLU A 65 -17.74 30.49 7.61
N ILE A 66 -17.38 29.20 7.75
CA ILE A 66 -17.87 28.14 6.85
C ILE A 66 -19.30 27.80 7.23
N THR A 67 -20.26 28.38 6.52
CA THR A 67 -21.65 27.94 6.51
C THR A 67 -21.72 26.56 5.89
N VAL A 68 -22.20 25.58 6.65
CA VAL A 68 -22.47 24.21 6.18
C VAL A 68 -23.63 24.28 5.18
N THR A 69 -23.33 24.19 3.88
CA THR A 69 -24.34 23.95 2.85
C THR A 69 -24.56 22.46 2.68
N ASP A 70 -25.83 22.08 2.81
CA ASP A 70 -26.35 20.73 2.61
C ASP A 70 -26.03 20.17 1.22
N SER A 71 -25.72 18.87 1.21
CA SER A 71 -25.79 17.94 0.08
C SER A 71 -25.18 18.38 -1.27
N VAL A 72 -23.96 17.93 -1.55
CA VAL A 72 -23.56 17.61 -2.92
C VAL A 72 -23.20 16.13 -2.96
N LEU A 73 -24.19 15.32 -3.36
CA LEU A 73 -23.90 14.08 -4.07
C LEU A 73 -23.21 14.52 -5.36
N ILE A 74 -22.05 13.94 -5.66
CA ILE A 74 -21.45 14.11 -6.99
C ILE A 74 -22.33 13.31 -7.95
N ASP A 75 -23.39 13.95 -8.45
CA ASP A 75 -24.01 13.58 -9.71
C ASP A 75 -23.01 13.95 -10.82
N GLU A 76 -22.67 13.00 -11.67
CA GLU A 76 -21.77 13.22 -12.83
C GLU A 76 -22.37 14.21 -13.87
N ASP A 77 -23.58 14.75 -13.64
CA ASP A 77 -24.36 15.57 -14.58
C ASP A 77 -24.67 17.00 -14.08
N ASP A 78 -24.02 17.53 -13.04
CA ASP A 78 -24.19 18.95 -12.64
C ASP A 78 -23.25 19.88 -13.43
N PRO A 79 -23.76 20.80 -14.28
CA PRO A 79 -22.93 21.69 -15.11
C PRO A 79 -22.20 22.81 -14.32
N GLY A 80 -22.25 22.80 -12.98
CA GLY A 80 -21.63 23.78 -12.09
C GLY A 80 -20.36 23.33 -11.37
N THR A 81 -20.01 22.04 -11.36
CA THR A 81 -18.74 21.60 -10.78
C THR A 81 -17.59 21.96 -11.71
N THR A 82 -16.85 23.01 -11.37
CA THR A 82 -15.53 23.30 -11.95
C THR A 82 -14.73 22.01 -12.02
N ASP A 83 -14.34 21.63 -13.24
CA ASP A 83 -13.50 20.49 -13.57
C ASP A 83 -12.12 20.68 -12.93
N THR A 84 -12.03 20.45 -11.61
CA THR A 84 -10.83 20.69 -10.83
C THR A 84 -9.84 19.59 -11.12
N ILE A 85 -8.77 19.93 -11.84
CA ILE A 85 -7.70 18.99 -12.15
C ILE A 85 -6.99 18.66 -10.83
N ILE A 86 -7.08 17.41 -10.40
CA ILE A 86 -6.38 16.89 -9.22
C ILE A 86 -4.89 16.77 -9.57
N VAL A 87 -4.05 17.62 -8.97
CA VAL A 87 -2.60 17.63 -9.22
C VAL A 87 -1.83 17.15 -7.99
N THR A 88 -2.27 17.54 -6.79
CA THR A 88 -1.58 17.28 -5.52
C THR A 88 -2.39 16.37 -4.61
N GLY A 89 -1.74 15.81 -3.58
CA GLY A 89 -2.44 15.04 -2.56
C GLY A 89 -3.45 15.87 -1.74
N ALA A 90 -3.19 17.17 -1.59
CA ALA A 90 -4.13 18.09 -0.95
C ALA A 90 -5.42 18.26 -1.77
N ASP A 91 -5.33 18.26 -3.11
CA ASP A 91 -6.51 18.34 -3.99
C ASP A 91 -7.36 17.06 -3.89
N VAL A 92 -6.72 15.90 -3.67
CA VAL A 92 -7.42 14.64 -3.41
C VAL A 92 -8.24 14.75 -2.12
N ALA A 93 -7.63 15.22 -1.03
CA ALA A 93 -8.31 15.41 0.25
C ALA A 93 -9.42 16.48 0.18
N ALA A 94 -9.28 17.50 -0.67
CA ALA A 94 -10.28 18.55 -0.79
C ALA A 94 -11.49 18.14 -1.65
N ASN A 95 -11.27 17.41 -2.74
CA ASN A 95 -12.28 17.25 -3.80
C ASN A 95 -12.77 15.80 -3.98
N LEU A 96 -12.00 14.78 -3.58
CA LEU A 96 -12.33 13.39 -3.89
C LEU A 96 -13.19 12.70 -2.82
N ILE A 97 -13.04 13.09 -1.55
CA ILE A 97 -13.72 12.46 -0.42
C ILE A 97 -14.61 13.50 0.29
N PRO A 98 -15.91 13.26 0.47
CA PRO A 98 -16.79 14.20 1.15
C PRO A 98 -16.45 14.34 2.63
N MET A 99 -16.72 15.52 3.16
CA MET A 99 -16.49 15.91 4.57
C MET A 99 -17.62 15.51 5.53
N ARG A 100 -18.61 14.78 5.03
CA ARG A 100 -19.82 14.40 5.76
C ARG A 100 -19.52 13.45 6.92
N ASP A 101 -20.00 13.77 8.12
CA ASP A 101 -20.06 12.87 9.27
C ASP A 101 -21.47 12.82 9.84
N ASP A 102 -22.11 11.65 9.82
CA ASP A 102 -23.46 11.42 10.36
C ASP A 102 -23.46 11.19 11.89
N HIS A 103 -22.30 11.31 12.55
CA HIS A 103 -22.13 11.14 14.01
C HIS A 103 -22.59 9.77 14.56
N ASP A 104 -22.59 8.74 13.71
CA ASP A 104 -22.91 7.36 14.12
C ASP A 104 -21.91 6.79 15.14
N THR A 105 -22.34 5.77 15.90
CA THR A 105 -21.46 5.03 16.80
C THR A 105 -20.56 4.06 16.04
N ALA A 106 -19.24 4.15 16.23
CA ALA A 106 -18.28 3.27 15.55
C ALA A 106 -18.09 1.91 16.25
N ILE A 107 -18.01 1.90 17.58
CA ILE A 107 -17.72 0.70 18.36
C ILE A 107 -19.01 0.22 19.03
N THR A 108 -19.54 -0.88 18.51
CA THR A 108 -20.73 -1.55 19.06
C THR A 108 -20.44 -3.03 19.27
N PHE A 109 -21.29 -3.73 20.01
CA PHE A 109 -21.14 -5.18 20.17
C PHE A 109 -21.19 -5.90 18.81
N ARG A 110 -22.08 -5.47 17.90
CA ARG A 110 -22.16 -5.97 16.53
C ARG A 110 -20.84 -5.78 15.79
N ALA A 111 -20.23 -4.60 15.87
CA ALA A 111 -18.94 -4.32 15.23
C ALA A 111 -17.80 -5.19 15.79
N ILE A 112 -17.74 -5.37 17.12
CA ILE A 112 -16.71 -6.22 17.76
C ILE A 112 -16.91 -7.70 17.38
N PHE A 113 -18.15 -8.19 17.40
CA PHE A 113 -18.46 -9.58 17.10
C PHE A 113 -18.19 -9.91 15.63
N LEU A 114 -18.78 -9.16 14.70
CA LEU A 114 -18.54 -9.35 13.26
C LEU A 114 -17.08 -9.11 12.91
N GLY A 115 -16.45 -8.08 13.50
CA GLY A 115 -15.02 -7.81 13.39
C GLY A 115 -14.17 -9.01 13.75
N SER A 116 -14.42 -9.63 14.91
CA SER A 116 -13.66 -10.80 15.36
C SER A 116 -13.81 -12.01 14.43
N VAL A 117 -15.02 -12.23 13.90
CA VAL A 117 -15.31 -13.32 12.94
C VAL A 117 -14.55 -13.10 11.63
N PHE A 118 -14.64 -11.89 11.06
CA PHE A 118 -13.94 -11.58 9.82
C PHE A 118 -12.43 -11.51 9.99
N VAL A 119 -11.92 -11.07 11.15
CA VAL A 119 -10.50 -11.15 11.49
C VAL A 119 -10.01 -12.60 11.49
N ALA A 120 -10.73 -13.51 12.16
CA ALA A 120 -10.34 -14.92 12.18
C ALA A 120 -10.38 -15.55 10.77
N PHE A 121 -11.38 -15.18 9.97
CA PHE A 121 -11.51 -15.63 8.58
C PHE A 121 -10.38 -15.11 7.70
N SER A 122 -10.10 -13.80 7.73
CA SER A 122 -9.03 -13.16 6.97
C SER A 122 -7.66 -13.69 7.35
N ALA A 123 -7.38 -13.84 8.65
CA ALA A 123 -6.12 -14.41 9.13
C ALA A 123 -5.94 -15.85 8.63
N GLY A 124 -6.98 -16.69 8.70
CA GLY A 124 -6.93 -18.07 8.21
C GLY A 124 -6.64 -18.15 6.71
N LEU A 125 -7.34 -17.35 5.90
CA LEU A 125 -7.13 -17.30 4.45
C LEU A 125 -5.76 -16.71 4.09
N GLY A 126 -5.33 -15.65 4.78
CA GLY A 126 -4.03 -15.02 4.58
C GLY A 126 -2.88 -16.01 4.75
N GLN A 127 -2.93 -16.86 5.78
CA GLN A 127 -1.91 -17.90 5.97
C GLN A 127 -1.95 -18.97 4.88
N ILE A 128 -3.13 -19.42 4.44
CA ILE A 128 -3.25 -20.38 3.33
C ILE A 128 -2.64 -19.80 2.05
N TYR A 129 -2.93 -18.54 1.75
CA TYR A 129 -2.43 -17.87 0.57
C TYR A 129 -0.93 -17.62 0.60
N ASN A 130 -0.36 -17.36 1.78
CA ASN A 130 1.09 -17.18 1.93
C ASN A 130 1.87 -18.43 1.49
N PHE A 131 1.37 -19.63 1.82
CA PHE A 131 2.01 -20.89 1.40
C PHE A 131 1.61 -21.35 0.00
N LYS A 132 0.70 -20.65 -0.69
CA LYS A 132 0.30 -20.99 -2.06
C LYS A 132 1.38 -20.50 -3.05
N PRO A 133 1.88 -21.36 -3.94
CA PRO A 133 2.77 -20.94 -5.03
C PRO A 133 2.08 -19.89 -5.91
N GLY A 134 2.72 -18.74 -6.13
CA GLY A 134 2.20 -17.66 -6.97
C GLY A 134 1.58 -16.47 -6.22
N GLY A 135 1.58 -16.47 -4.88
CA GLY A 135 1.36 -15.27 -4.05
C GLY A 135 0.11 -14.45 -4.39
N SER A 136 -1.07 -14.91 -3.98
CA SER A 136 -2.33 -14.19 -4.19
C SER A 136 -2.86 -13.63 -2.88
N SER A 137 -3.20 -12.34 -2.79
CA SER A 137 -3.82 -11.79 -1.57
C SER A 137 -5.35 -11.79 -1.65
N LEU A 138 -5.99 -11.79 -0.48
CA LEU A 138 -7.44 -11.68 -0.38
C LEU A 138 -7.87 -10.24 -0.66
N ALA A 139 -8.81 -10.04 -1.58
CA ALA A 139 -9.32 -8.70 -1.89
C ALA A 139 -10.14 -8.12 -0.72
N SER A 140 -9.69 -7.00 -0.15
CA SER A 140 -10.41 -6.29 0.92
C SER A 140 -11.84 -5.87 0.54
N SER A 141 -12.09 -5.63 -0.75
CA SER A 141 -13.42 -5.30 -1.29
C SER A 141 -14.44 -6.44 -1.09
N LEU A 142 -14.00 -7.71 -1.10
CA LEU A 142 -14.86 -8.85 -0.85
C LEU A 142 -15.38 -8.85 0.59
N ILE A 143 -14.49 -8.62 1.55
CA ILE A 143 -14.84 -8.53 2.97
C ILE A 143 -15.83 -7.38 3.18
N LEU A 144 -15.58 -6.22 2.56
CA LEU A 144 -16.47 -5.05 2.63
C LEU A 144 -17.90 -5.39 2.22
N ILE A 145 -18.07 -6.07 1.10
CA ILE A 145 -19.41 -6.44 0.62
C ILE A 145 -20.08 -7.45 1.57
N PHE A 146 -19.35 -8.48 2.02
CA PHE A 146 -19.90 -9.45 2.96
C PHE A 146 -20.30 -8.84 4.31
N VAL A 147 -19.46 -7.96 4.85
CA VAL A 147 -19.72 -7.26 6.10
C VAL A 147 -20.98 -6.41 5.98
N TYR A 148 -21.20 -5.73 4.85
CA TYR A 148 -22.44 -4.99 4.63
C TYR A 148 -23.68 -5.88 4.65
N PHE A 149 -23.67 -7.00 3.91
CA PHE A 149 -24.80 -7.90 3.87
C PHE A 149 -25.11 -8.49 5.25
N LEU A 150 -24.09 -8.97 5.96
CA LEU A 150 -24.27 -9.55 7.30
C LEU A 150 -24.64 -8.49 8.35
N GLY A 151 -24.04 -7.31 8.31
CA GLY A 151 -24.35 -6.19 9.21
C GLY A 151 -25.79 -5.70 9.03
N THR A 152 -26.21 -5.54 7.78
CA THR A 152 -27.59 -5.15 7.43
C THR A 152 -28.58 -6.25 7.77
N ALA A 153 -28.24 -7.53 7.52
CA ALA A 153 -29.06 -8.66 7.93
C ALA A 153 -29.21 -8.73 9.45
N TRP A 154 -28.14 -8.52 10.22
CA TRP A 154 -28.18 -8.46 11.68
C TRP A 154 -29.07 -7.32 12.18
N ALA A 155 -28.96 -6.13 11.57
CA ALA A 155 -29.77 -4.97 11.92
C ALA A 155 -31.28 -5.20 11.68
N ASN A 156 -31.63 -5.90 10.59
CA ASN A 156 -33.01 -6.15 10.18
C ASN A 156 -33.64 -7.38 10.84
N PHE A 157 -32.85 -8.41 11.15
CA PHE A 157 -33.35 -9.66 11.72
C PHE A 157 -33.65 -9.53 13.22
N LEU A 158 -32.81 -8.78 13.96
CA LEU A 158 -33.04 -8.53 15.37
C LEU A 158 -34.04 -7.37 15.57
N PRO A 159 -34.94 -7.44 16.55
CA PRO A 159 -35.90 -6.39 16.79
C PRO A 159 -35.18 -5.09 17.21
N ASP A 160 -35.52 -4.00 16.52
CA ASP A 160 -34.95 -2.68 16.74
C ASP A 160 -35.26 -2.18 18.16
N ALA A 161 -34.22 -2.06 18.97
CA ALA A 161 -34.30 -1.65 20.35
C ALA A 161 -34.86 -0.23 20.50
N ASN A 162 -34.58 0.67 19.55
CA ASN A 162 -35.06 2.05 19.59
C ASN A 162 -36.58 2.11 19.35
N LYS A 163 -37.10 1.30 18.42
CA LYS A 163 -38.55 1.17 18.20
C LYS A 163 -39.26 0.55 19.39
N LEU A 164 -38.65 -0.44 20.04
CA LEU A 164 -39.18 -1.06 21.26
C LEU A 164 -39.18 -0.08 22.44
N GLU A 165 -38.09 0.68 22.60
CA GLU A 165 -37.97 1.71 23.62
C GLU A 165 -39.00 2.83 23.41
N ASN A 166 -39.16 3.33 22.18
CA ASN A 166 -40.15 4.35 21.86
C ASN A 166 -41.58 3.86 22.13
N ARG A 167 -41.90 2.61 21.77
CA ARG A 167 -43.20 1.99 22.11
C ARG A 167 -43.41 1.84 23.61
N TRP A 168 -42.36 1.53 24.36
CA TRP A 168 -42.42 1.40 25.81
C TRP A 168 -42.60 2.77 26.49
N ARG A 169 -41.82 3.79 26.08
CA ARG A 169 -41.93 5.17 26.57
C ARG A 169 -43.31 5.76 26.26
N ALA A 170 -43.85 5.50 25.07
CA ALA A 170 -45.20 5.92 24.68
C ALA A 170 -46.31 5.28 25.54
N ARG A 171 -46.10 4.07 26.09
CA ARG A 171 -47.08 3.37 26.93
C ARG A 171 -46.92 3.60 28.44
N ARG A 172 -45.71 3.83 28.95
CA ARG A 172 -45.41 3.79 30.40
C ARG A 172 -44.65 5.02 30.94
N GLY A 173 -44.45 6.07 30.13
CA GLY A 173 -43.84 7.33 30.55
C GLY A 173 -42.31 7.34 30.55
N GLN A 174 -41.71 8.39 31.12
CA GLN A 174 -40.25 8.59 31.20
C GLN A 174 -39.68 7.90 32.45
N GLY A 175 -39.38 6.61 32.35
CA GLY A 175 -38.66 5.83 33.38
C GLY A 175 -37.38 5.19 32.85
N LYS A 176 -36.60 4.56 33.75
CA LYS A 176 -35.47 3.71 33.34
C LYS A 176 -35.99 2.54 32.50
N THR A 177 -35.38 2.32 31.34
CA THR A 177 -35.79 1.25 30.43
C THR A 177 -35.65 -0.12 31.11
N PRO A 178 -36.58 -1.07 30.83
CA PRO A 178 -36.45 -2.44 31.32
C PRO A 178 -35.11 -3.03 30.92
N LYS A 179 -34.49 -3.82 31.81
CA LYS A 179 -33.17 -4.44 31.57
C LYS A 179 -33.11 -5.25 30.27
N TRP A 180 -34.22 -5.89 29.87
CA TRP A 180 -34.29 -6.64 28.61
C TRP A 180 -34.24 -5.74 27.36
N ILE A 181 -34.83 -4.53 27.40
CA ILE A 181 -34.72 -3.54 26.32
C ILE A 181 -33.29 -3.00 26.25
N SER A 182 -32.68 -2.75 27.42
CA SER A 182 -31.27 -2.31 27.47
C SER A 182 -30.30 -3.38 26.95
N ALA A 183 -30.55 -4.66 27.21
CA ALA A 183 -29.76 -5.76 26.68
C ALA A 183 -29.94 -5.91 25.16
N LEU A 184 -31.17 -5.75 24.65
CA LEU A 184 -31.42 -5.70 23.21
C LEU A 184 -30.74 -4.51 22.54
N ARG A 185 -30.70 -3.34 23.18
CA ARG A 185 -29.97 -2.17 22.68
C ARG A 185 -28.46 -2.40 22.62
N PHE A 186 -27.90 -3.16 23.57
CA PHE A 186 -26.51 -3.57 23.52
C PHE A 186 -26.22 -4.53 22.35
N LEU A 187 -27.11 -5.50 22.11
CA LEU A 187 -26.97 -6.50 21.04
C LEU A 187 -27.27 -5.94 19.63
N ASN A 188 -28.25 -5.05 19.53
CA ASN A 188 -28.65 -4.36 18.31
C ASN A 188 -28.85 -2.85 18.61
N PRO A 189 -27.82 -2.02 18.42
CA PRO A 189 -27.87 -0.59 18.74
C PRO A 189 -28.76 0.21 17.79
N GLY A 190 -29.06 -0.33 16.60
CA GLY A 190 -29.85 0.35 15.58
C GLY A 190 -29.45 -0.07 14.15
N PRO A 191 -29.76 0.78 13.14
CA PRO A 191 -29.37 0.51 11.75
C PRO A 191 -27.86 0.33 11.63
N PHE A 192 -27.43 -0.45 10.64
CA PHE A 192 -26.01 -0.69 10.40
C PHE A 192 -25.39 0.56 9.79
N GLY A 193 -24.50 1.21 10.54
CA GLY A 193 -23.91 2.49 10.14
C GLY A 193 -22.59 2.34 9.39
N ILE A 194 -22.18 3.42 8.72
CA ILE A 194 -20.92 3.47 7.97
C ILE A 194 -19.70 3.29 8.89
N LYS A 195 -19.75 3.83 10.11
CA LYS A 195 -18.64 3.75 11.08
C LYS A 195 -18.43 2.36 11.67
N GLU A 196 -19.51 1.63 11.98
CA GLU A 196 -19.41 0.23 12.39
C GLU A 196 -18.79 -0.62 11.28
N HIS A 197 -19.22 -0.38 10.04
CA HIS A 197 -18.69 -1.07 8.87
C HIS A 197 -17.20 -0.74 8.67
N ALA A 198 -16.81 0.53 8.72
CA ALA A 198 -15.41 0.95 8.63
C ALA A 198 -14.54 0.30 9.71
N ALA A 199 -15.02 0.22 10.96
CA ALA A 199 -14.28 -0.39 12.06
C ALA A 199 -14.01 -1.88 11.82
N ILE A 200 -15.04 -2.64 11.37
CA ILE A 200 -14.89 -4.05 11.00
C ILE A 200 -13.87 -4.21 9.86
N MET A 201 -13.93 -3.34 8.85
CA MET A 201 -13.03 -3.37 7.71
C MET A 201 -11.57 -3.13 8.10
N ILE A 202 -11.30 -2.12 8.93
CA ILE A 202 -9.95 -1.81 9.40
C ILE A 202 -9.38 -2.99 10.21
N CYS A 203 -10.18 -3.60 11.09
CA CYS A 203 -9.73 -4.75 11.88
C CYS A 203 -9.43 -5.96 10.99
N SER A 204 -10.32 -6.28 10.04
CA SER A 204 -10.16 -7.45 9.19
C SER A 204 -9.02 -7.31 8.18
N SER A 205 -8.82 -6.13 7.58
CA SER A 205 -7.73 -5.88 6.64
C SER A 205 -6.35 -5.95 7.29
N ALA A 206 -6.23 -5.54 8.56
CA ALA A 206 -4.97 -5.57 9.29
C ALA A 206 -4.36 -6.99 9.45
N THR A 207 -5.18 -8.04 9.35
CA THR A 207 -4.72 -9.42 9.53
C THR A 207 -4.39 -10.17 8.25
N THR A 208 -4.67 -9.59 7.09
CA THR A 208 -4.43 -10.25 5.80
C THR A 208 -2.94 -10.29 5.43
N ASP A 209 -2.16 -9.29 5.87
CA ASP A 209 -0.78 -9.07 5.44
C ASP A 209 0.30 -9.51 6.46
N ASP A 210 -0.08 -9.83 7.71
CA ASP A 210 0.84 -10.19 8.80
C ASP A 210 1.39 -11.63 8.66
N THR A 211 2.42 -11.80 7.84
CA THR A 211 3.00 -13.12 7.51
C THR A 211 4.49 -13.30 7.84
N ASP A 212 5.24 -12.21 8.07
CA ASP A 212 6.70 -12.33 8.26
C ASP A 212 7.08 -13.07 9.54
N VAL A 213 6.34 -12.83 10.64
CA VAL A 213 6.59 -13.53 11.91
C VAL A 213 6.17 -15.00 11.81
N THR A 214 5.12 -15.33 11.05
CA THR A 214 4.71 -16.72 10.86
C THR A 214 5.70 -17.48 9.97
N ALA A 215 6.33 -16.81 9.00
CA ALA A 215 7.40 -17.38 8.19
C ALA A 215 8.62 -17.80 9.03
N LEU A 216 8.98 -17.06 10.09
CA LEU A 216 10.04 -17.46 11.03
C LEU A 216 9.73 -18.80 11.70
N PHE A 217 8.52 -18.96 12.25
CA PHE A 217 8.09 -20.20 12.88
C PHE A 217 7.95 -21.35 11.87
N ALA A 218 7.46 -21.06 10.67
CA ALA A 218 7.40 -22.03 9.58
C ALA A 218 8.80 -22.52 9.20
N ALA A 219 9.79 -21.63 9.13
CA ALA A 219 11.17 -21.98 8.85
C ALA A 219 11.79 -22.85 9.97
N GLN A 220 11.55 -22.50 11.23
CA GLN A 220 11.99 -23.29 12.39
C GLN A 220 11.45 -24.72 12.35
N LYS A 221 10.16 -24.88 12.00
CA LYS A 221 9.52 -26.19 11.88
C LYS A 221 9.97 -26.96 10.63
N LEU A 222 10.04 -26.32 9.48
CA LEU A 222 10.27 -26.98 8.19
C LEU A 222 11.75 -27.35 7.96
N PHE A 223 12.67 -26.46 8.36
CA PHE A 223 14.10 -26.61 8.08
C PHE A 223 14.91 -27.10 9.27
N TYR A 224 14.49 -26.78 10.51
CA TYR A 224 15.28 -27.06 11.72
C TYR A 224 14.65 -28.05 12.69
N ASP A 225 13.42 -28.53 12.43
CA ASP A 225 12.67 -29.50 13.25
C ASP A 225 12.62 -29.13 14.74
N VAL A 226 12.54 -27.83 15.04
CA VAL A 226 12.50 -27.32 16.41
C VAL A 226 11.06 -27.45 16.94
N PRO A 227 10.84 -28.02 18.15
CA PRO A 227 9.52 -28.13 18.72
C PRO A 227 8.96 -26.74 19.06
N LEU A 228 7.82 -26.40 18.47
CA LEU A 228 7.12 -25.14 18.71
C LEU A 228 5.93 -25.36 19.63
N THR A 229 5.78 -24.50 20.64
CA THR A 229 4.58 -24.47 21.47
C THR A 229 3.62 -23.39 20.94
N ALA A 230 2.32 -23.68 20.94
CA ALA A 230 1.30 -22.73 20.50
C ALA A 230 1.36 -21.43 21.31
N THR A 231 1.61 -21.53 22.60
CA THR A 231 1.73 -20.39 23.51
C THR A 231 2.85 -19.44 23.09
N SER A 232 4.05 -19.97 22.75
CA SER A 232 5.15 -19.13 22.26
C SER A 232 4.77 -18.41 20.98
N ILE A 233 4.11 -19.09 20.04
CA ILE A 233 3.69 -18.48 18.77
C ILE A 233 2.73 -17.33 19.03
N VAL A 234 1.63 -17.53 19.78
CA VAL A 234 0.64 -16.44 19.94
C VAL A 234 1.18 -15.29 20.80
N LEU A 235 1.97 -15.57 21.84
CA LEU A 235 2.56 -14.50 22.66
C LEU A 235 3.58 -13.68 21.87
N THR A 236 4.40 -14.31 21.02
CA THR A 236 5.32 -13.60 20.12
C THR A 236 4.55 -12.76 19.10
N LEU A 237 3.49 -13.32 18.50
CA LEU A 237 2.68 -12.59 17.52
C LEU A 237 2.00 -11.37 18.14
N ILE A 238 1.42 -11.52 19.34
CA ILE A 238 0.84 -10.41 20.10
C ILE A 238 1.91 -9.37 20.45
N SER A 239 3.08 -9.80 20.93
CA SER A 239 4.17 -8.90 21.30
C SER A 239 4.65 -8.05 20.12
N VAL A 240 4.88 -8.68 18.96
CA VAL A 240 5.35 -7.98 17.76
C VAL A 240 4.25 -7.06 17.21
N GLY A 241 3.00 -7.52 17.19
CA GLY A 241 1.87 -6.70 16.75
C GLY A 241 1.67 -5.46 17.63
N LEU A 242 1.66 -5.62 18.96
CA LEU A 242 1.53 -4.49 19.89
C LEU A 242 2.69 -3.50 19.76
N PHE A 243 3.92 -3.99 19.58
CA PHE A 243 5.07 -3.13 19.34
C PHE A 243 4.90 -2.34 18.04
N GLY A 244 4.52 -3.00 16.94
CA GLY A 244 4.28 -2.36 15.64
C GLY A 244 3.20 -1.28 15.72
N TYR A 245 2.03 -1.58 16.30
CA TYR A 245 0.97 -0.59 16.48
C TYR A 245 1.39 0.56 17.39
N GLY A 246 2.20 0.31 18.43
CA GLY A 246 2.78 1.33 19.28
C GLY A 246 3.67 2.30 18.51
N VAL A 247 4.58 1.78 17.68
CA VAL A 247 5.45 2.59 16.82
C VAL A 247 4.64 3.36 15.78
N CYS A 248 3.66 2.73 15.13
CA CYS A 248 2.74 3.40 14.19
C CYS A 248 2.00 4.57 14.85
N GLY A 249 1.59 4.42 16.12
CA GLY A 249 0.99 5.50 16.90
C GLY A 249 1.90 6.71 17.10
N LEU A 250 3.20 6.48 17.30
CA LEU A 250 4.21 7.54 17.47
C LEU A 250 4.49 8.30 16.16
N ILE A 251 4.51 7.60 15.02
CA ILE A 251 4.80 8.18 13.69
C ILE A 251 3.54 8.64 12.94
N ARG A 252 2.35 8.43 13.50
CA ARG A 252 1.07 8.90 12.97
C ARG A 252 1.07 10.36 12.49
N PRO A 253 1.73 11.33 13.16
CA PRO A 253 1.75 12.72 12.69
C PRO A 253 2.35 12.90 11.30
N VAL A 254 3.35 12.09 10.96
CA VAL A 254 4.04 12.14 9.68
C VAL A 254 3.27 11.34 8.63
N VAL A 255 2.80 10.16 9.02
CA VAL A 255 2.27 9.17 8.10
C VAL A 255 0.79 9.44 7.74
N VAL A 256 0.02 10.06 8.62
CA VAL A 256 -1.43 10.25 8.43
C VAL A 256 -1.83 11.71 8.31
N TRP A 257 -1.21 12.64 9.07
CA TRP A 257 -1.67 14.04 9.09
C TRP A 257 -1.04 14.91 8.01
N HIS A 258 -0.08 14.39 7.25
CA HIS A 258 0.51 15.16 6.16
C HIS A 258 -0.49 15.26 4.99
N PRO A 259 -0.83 16.47 4.50
CA PRO A 259 -1.82 16.66 3.43
C PRO A 259 -1.49 15.95 2.11
N GLU A 260 -0.22 15.61 1.89
CA GLU A 260 0.22 14.91 0.69
C GLU A 260 0.26 13.37 0.86
N ALA A 261 0.00 12.85 2.06
CA ALA A 261 -0.01 11.42 2.33
C ALA A 261 -1.31 10.77 1.82
N VAL A 262 -1.35 10.44 0.52
CA VAL A 262 -2.50 9.80 -0.12
C VAL A 262 -2.31 8.28 -0.23
N TYR A 263 -3.28 7.55 0.33
CA TYR A 263 -3.34 6.09 0.27
C TYR A 263 -4.22 5.62 -0.90
N TRP A 264 -3.67 5.67 -2.11
CA TRP A 264 -4.39 5.39 -3.36
C TRP A 264 -5.15 4.05 -3.37
N THR A 265 -4.55 2.99 -2.82
CA THR A 265 -5.17 1.65 -2.74
C THR A 265 -6.39 1.59 -1.81
N ASN A 266 -6.54 2.54 -0.89
CA ASN A 266 -7.66 2.59 0.05
C ASN A 266 -8.85 3.38 -0.51
N ILE A 267 -8.63 4.28 -1.47
CA ILE A 267 -9.68 5.15 -2.04
C ILE A 267 -10.87 4.34 -2.61
N PRO A 268 -10.67 3.27 -3.41
CA PRO A 268 -11.81 2.48 -3.90
C PRO A 268 -12.64 1.86 -2.77
N SER A 269 -12.00 1.44 -1.69
CA SER A 269 -12.69 0.87 -0.52
C SER A 269 -13.50 1.93 0.22
N VAL A 270 -12.94 3.14 0.38
CA VAL A 270 -13.66 4.27 0.98
C VAL A 270 -14.87 4.66 0.13
N LYS A 271 -14.69 4.79 -1.19
CA LYS A 271 -15.79 5.13 -2.09
C LYS A 271 -16.90 4.08 -2.08
N THR A 272 -16.53 2.79 -2.13
CA THR A 272 -17.50 1.69 -2.04
C THR A 272 -18.28 1.72 -0.72
N LEU A 273 -17.59 2.01 0.39
CA LEU A 273 -18.21 2.11 1.70
C LEU A 273 -19.25 3.25 1.76
N GLN A 274 -18.90 4.40 1.20
CA GLN A 274 -19.77 5.57 1.11
C GLN A 274 -20.98 5.30 0.23
N ASP A 275 -20.75 4.75 -0.96
CA ASP A 275 -21.81 4.41 -1.90
C ASP A 275 -22.82 3.46 -1.23
N LEU A 276 -22.34 2.39 -0.61
CA LEU A 276 -23.19 1.36 -0.03
C LEU A 276 -24.08 1.83 1.14
N HIS A 277 -23.66 2.88 1.86
CA HIS A 277 -24.39 3.42 3.01
C HIS A 277 -25.15 4.72 2.72
N TRP A 278 -24.63 5.58 1.84
CA TRP A 278 -25.24 6.89 1.56
C TRP A 278 -26.04 6.93 0.27
N GLY A 279 -25.77 6.08 -0.72
CA GLY A 279 -26.49 6.13 -1.97
C GLY A 279 -27.71 5.19 -2.03
N SER A 280 -28.69 5.61 -2.83
CA SER A 280 -29.88 4.81 -3.11
C SER A 280 -29.61 3.83 -4.25
N TYR A 281 -28.77 2.82 -3.99
CA TYR A 281 -28.33 1.86 -5.03
C TYR A 281 -29.32 0.74 -5.33
N ARG A 282 -30.48 0.71 -4.64
CA ARG A 282 -31.46 -0.38 -4.76
C ARG A 282 -31.90 -0.66 -6.19
N ASP A 283 -31.88 0.33 -7.09
CA ASP A 283 -32.23 0.20 -8.51
C ASP A 283 -31.20 0.81 -9.48
N SER A 284 -29.96 1.06 -9.04
CA SER A 284 -28.99 1.74 -9.92
C SER A 284 -28.44 0.83 -11.03
N ARG A 285 -28.16 1.43 -12.20
CA ARG A 285 -27.48 0.76 -13.33
C ARG A 285 -26.12 0.18 -12.91
N GLN A 286 -25.43 0.85 -11.98
CA GLN A 286 -24.12 0.41 -11.48
C GLN A 286 -24.23 -0.90 -10.70
N LEU A 287 -25.27 -1.10 -9.87
CA LEU A 287 -25.45 -2.35 -9.13
C LEU A 287 -25.76 -3.52 -10.07
N ARG A 288 -26.53 -3.30 -11.14
CA ARG A 288 -26.77 -4.33 -12.16
C ARG A 288 -25.50 -4.69 -12.90
N PHE A 289 -24.70 -3.69 -13.30
CA PHE A 289 -23.41 -3.90 -13.93
C PHE A 289 -22.43 -4.64 -13.00
N PHE A 290 -22.41 -4.29 -11.71
CA PHE A 290 -21.64 -4.99 -10.70
C PHE A 290 -21.95 -6.48 -10.69
N TRP A 291 -23.24 -6.87 -10.69
CA TRP A 291 -23.61 -8.29 -10.69
C TRP A 291 -23.27 -9.01 -12.01
N TYR A 292 -23.39 -8.33 -13.16
CA TYR A 292 -22.93 -8.90 -14.44
C TYR A 292 -21.42 -9.11 -14.46
N ALA A 293 -20.65 -8.12 -14.00
CA ALA A 293 -19.21 -8.21 -13.92
C ALA A 293 -18.76 -9.26 -12.90
N PHE A 294 -19.37 -9.29 -11.71
CA PHE A 294 -19.10 -10.28 -10.66
C PHE A 294 -19.36 -11.71 -11.16
N GLY A 295 -20.52 -11.96 -11.76
CA GLY A 295 -20.86 -13.27 -12.32
C GLY A 295 -19.93 -13.65 -13.48
N GLY A 296 -19.67 -12.72 -14.40
CA GLY A 296 -18.77 -12.93 -15.53
C GLY A 296 -17.34 -13.25 -15.09
N MET A 297 -16.80 -12.50 -14.14
CA MET A 297 -15.47 -12.74 -13.58
C MET A 297 -15.40 -14.04 -12.79
N ALA A 298 -16.43 -14.38 -12.00
CA ALA A 298 -16.48 -15.64 -11.26
C ALA A 298 -16.46 -16.86 -12.20
N ILE A 299 -17.21 -16.82 -13.30
CA ILE A 299 -17.20 -17.87 -14.31
C ILE A 299 -15.87 -17.88 -15.06
N TYR A 300 -15.37 -16.70 -15.45
CA TYR A 300 -14.11 -16.58 -16.16
C TYR A 300 -12.95 -17.14 -15.34
N GLN A 301 -12.89 -16.91 -14.02
CA GLN A 301 -11.82 -17.37 -13.13
C GLN A 301 -11.64 -18.89 -13.12
N ILE A 302 -12.67 -19.68 -13.44
CA ILE A 302 -12.56 -21.14 -13.59
C ILE A 302 -11.62 -21.50 -14.74
N ILE A 303 -11.55 -20.65 -15.78
CA ILE A 303 -10.73 -20.87 -16.96
C ILE A 303 -9.23 -20.78 -16.62
N PRO A 304 -8.65 -19.63 -16.20
CA PRO A 304 -7.24 -19.58 -15.82
C PRO A 304 -6.97 -20.35 -14.51
N GLY A 305 -7.96 -20.53 -13.64
CA GLY A 305 -7.77 -21.25 -12.38
C GLY A 305 -7.65 -22.77 -12.53
N TRP A 306 -8.30 -23.37 -13.54
CA TRP A 306 -8.39 -24.84 -13.64
C TRP A 306 -8.38 -25.38 -15.07
N MET A 307 -9.19 -24.82 -15.99
CA MET A 307 -9.32 -25.39 -17.35
C MET A 307 -8.11 -25.12 -18.23
N PHE A 308 -7.54 -23.91 -18.16
CA PHE A 308 -6.40 -23.48 -18.94
C PHE A 308 -5.45 -22.58 -18.13
N PRO A 309 -4.69 -23.16 -17.16
CA PRO A 309 -3.79 -22.41 -16.27
C PRO A 309 -2.63 -21.70 -16.97
N TRP A 310 -2.38 -22.02 -18.23
CA TRP A 310 -1.37 -21.34 -19.04
C TRP A 310 -1.69 -19.85 -19.29
N LEU A 311 -2.96 -19.44 -19.14
CA LEU A 311 -3.38 -18.03 -19.23
C LEU A 311 -2.77 -17.12 -18.15
N ASN A 312 -2.18 -17.68 -17.10
CA ASN A 312 -1.52 -16.93 -16.05
C ASN A 312 -0.23 -16.24 -16.53
N GLY A 313 0.39 -16.74 -17.61
CA GLY A 313 1.63 -16.19 -18.14
C GLY A 313 1.89 -16.61 -19.58
N VAL A 314 1.32 -15.86 -20.52
CA VAL A 314 1.50 -16.06 -21.96
C VAL A 314 2.67 -15.21 -22.45
N SER A 315 3.81 -15.84 -22.69
CA SER A 315 5.00 -15.20 -23.25
C SER A 315 5.15 -15.54 -24.73
N ILE A 316 4.94 -14.55 -25.60
CA ILE A 316 5.08 -14.68 -27.06
C ILE A 316 6.52 -15.12 -27.43
N PRO A 317 7.59 -14.54 -26.87
CA PRO A 317 8.96 -14.98 -27.16
C PRO A 317 9.22 -16.44 -26.76
N CYS A 318 8.71 -16.91 -25.63
CA CYS A 318 8.85 -18.30 -25.20
C CYS A 318 8.09 -19.26 -26.14
N LEU A 319 6.91 -18.85 -26.63
CA LEU A 319 6.13 -19.66 -27.56
C LEU A 319 6.78 -19.73 -28.95
N ALA A 320 7.40 -18.65 -29.41
CA ALA A 320 8.14 -18.62 -30.67
C ALA A 320 9.46 -19.41 -30.61
N SER A 321 10.05 -19.57 -29.42
CA SER A 321 11.36 -20.18 -29.22
C SER A 321 11.34 -21.62 -28.68
N GLN A 322 10.20 -22.32 -28.74
CA GLN A 322 10.06 -23.70 -28.24
C GLN A 322 11.12 -24.70 -28.72
N LYS A 323 11.71 -24.48 -29.89
CA LYS A 323 12.73 -25.35 -30.49
C LYS A 323 14.17 -24.94 -30.16
N ALA A 324 14.37 -23.81 -29.48
CA ALA A 324 15.69 -23.33 -29.09
C ALA A 324 16.23 -24.21 -27.94
N THR A 325 17.37 -24.86 -28.16
CA THR A 325 18.03 -25.72 -27.17
C THR A 325 19.45 -25.22 -26.88
N GLY A 326 20.03 -25.70 -25.78
CA GLY A 326 21.37 -25.31 -25.34
C GLY A 326 21.42 -23.89 -24.74
N TYR A 327 22.53 -23.19 -24.98
CA TYR A 327 22.77 -21.86 -24.38
C TYR A 327 21.71 -20.83 -24.77
N ASN A 328 21.34 -20.77 -26.05
CA ASN A 328 20.33 -19.83 -26.54
C ASN A 328 18.96 -20.07 -25.91
N GLY A 329 18.58 -21.34 -25.71
CA GLY A 329 17.36 -21.68 -24.98
C GLY A 329 17.40 -21.19 -23.54
N SER A 330 18.51 -21.41 -22.82
CA SER A 330 18.65 -20.96 -21.43
C SER A 330 18.60 -19.43 -21.27
N VAL A 331 19.19 -18.69 -22.21
CA VAL A 331 19.13 -17.21 -22.20
C VAL A 331 17.70 -16.72 -22.42
N LEU A 332 16.98 -17.34 -23.36
CA LEU A 332 15.58 -17.00 -23.63
C LEU A 332 14.68 -17.30 -22.43
N THR A 333 14.89 -18.43 -21.74
CA THR A 333 14.19 -18.74 -20.49
C THR A 333 14.51 -17.73 -19.39
N ASN A 334 15.77 -17.38 -19.17
CA ASN A 334 16.16 -16.42 -18.13
C ASN A 334 15.54 -15.02 -18.34
N LEU A 335 15.39 -14.58 -19.60
CA LEU A 335 14.86 -13.26 -19.93
C LEU A 335 13.33 -13.24 -20.02
N PHE A 336 12.73 -14.21 -20.71
CA PHE A 336 11.30 -14.21 -21.07
C PHE A 336 10.47 -15.25 -20.29
N GLY A 337 11.11 -16.20 -19.63
CA GLY A 337 10.45 -17.16 -18.74
C GLY A 337 10.05 -16.46 -17.45
N GLY A 338 8.77 -16.45 -17.13
CA GLY A 338 8.26 -15.84 -15.88
C GLY A 338 6.87 -16.32 -15.48
N ALA A 339 6.31 -17.29 -16.21
CA ALA A 339 5.01 -17.86 -15.90
C ALA A 339 5.05 -18.77 -14.66
N THR A 340 6.21 -19.32 -14.34
CA THR A 340 6.46 -20.11 -13.14
C THR A 340 7.53 -19.43 -12.27
N ALA A 341 7.51 -19.74 -10.98
CA ALA A 341 8.45 -19.16 -10.04
C ALA A 341 9.89 -19.63 -10.34
N ASN A 342 10.84 -18.69 -10.26
CA ASN A 342 12.28 -18.95 -10.37
C ASN A 342 12.81 -19.36 -11.75
N GLU A 343 12.03 -19.17 -12.83
CA GLU A 343 12.51 -19.45 -14.20
C GLU A 343 13.22 -18.27 -14.86
N GLY A 344 12.78 -17.03 -14.62
CA GLY A 344 13.37 -15.85 -15.26
C GLY A 344 12.64 -14.55 -14.96
N LEU A 345 12.93 -13.51 -15.74
CA LEU A 345 12.44 -12.13 -15.54
C LEU A 345 11.04 -11.87 -16.12
N GLY A 346 10.53 -12.75 -16.99
CA GLY A 346 9.17 -12.64 -17.53
C GLY A 346 8.90 -11.45 -18.47
N PHE A 347 9.92 -10.94 -19.17
CA PHE A 347 9.72 -9.82 -20.10
C PHE A 347 8.65 -10.14 -21.16
N PHE A 348 7.79 -9.16 -21.45
CA PHE A 348 6.68 -9.29 -22.42
C PHE A 348 5.74 -10.48 -22.17
N SER A 349 5.66 -10.95 -20.93
CA SER A 349 4.65 -11.94 -20.53
C SER A 349 3.31 -11.23 -20.30
N LEU A 350 2.26 -11.73 -20.93
CA LEU A 350 0.89 -11.27 -20.75
C LEU A 350 0.18 -12.17 -19.75
N CYS A 351 -0.50 -11.57 -18.78
CA CYS A 351 -1.32 -12.28 -17.82
C CYS A 351 -2.80 -12.00 -18.10
N PHE A 352 -3.60 -13.06 -18.20
CA PHE A 352 -5.05 -12.97 -18.37
C PHE A 352 -5.82 -13.39 -17.13
N ASP A 353 -5.14 -13.70 -16.02
CA ASP A 353 -5.77 -14.02 -14.75
C ASP A 353 -5.90 -12.76 -13.86
N TRP A 354 -7.14 -12.44 -13.47
CA TRP A 354 -7.45 -11.33 -12.59
C TRP A 354 -6.84 -11.48 -11.19
N GLN A 355 -6.61 -12.71 -10.74
CA GLN A 355 -5.94 -12.99 -9.46
C GLN A 355 -4.50 -12.47 -9.44
N TYR A 356 -3.81 -12.47 -10.59
CA TYR A 356 -2.43 -12.00 -10.72
C TYR A 356 -2.34 -10.51 -11.09
N LEU A 357 -3.31 -9.97 -11.84
CA LEU A 357 -3.35 -8.54 -12.18
C LEU A 357 -3.65 -7.65 -10.96
N GLY A 358 -4.54 -8.11 -10.06
CA GLY A 358 -4.87 -7.46 -8.80
C GLY A 358 -5.60 -6.11 -8.92
N MET A 359 -6.17 -5.63 -7.81
CA MET A 359 -6.89 -4.34 -7.77
C MET A 359 -5.94 -3.13 -7.67
N GLY A 360 -4.75 -3.31 -7.08
CA GLY A 360 -3.81 -2.21 -6.81
C GLY A 360 -3.35 -1.49 -8.08
N THR A 361 -3.19 -2.22 -9.19
CA THR A 361 -2.83 -1.67 -10.50
C THR A 361 -3.92 -0.80 -11.13
N LEU A 362 -5.17 -0.85 -10.65
CA LEU A 362 -6.23 0.05 -11.10
C LEU A 362 -6.35 1.29 -10.22
N ALA A 363 -5.93 1.19 -8.96
CA ALA A 363 -6.05 2.28 -7.99
C ALA A 363 -4.85 3.26 -8.03
N LEU A 364 -3.67 2.79 -8.45
CA LEU A 364 -2.45 3.61 -8.44
C LEU A 364 -2.41 4.58 -9.64
N PRO A 365 -2.01 5.85 -9.44
CA PRO A 365 -1.81 6.79 -10.55
C PRO A 365 -0.78 6.30 -11.56
N LEU A 366 -1.01 6.58 -12.84
CA LEU A 366 -0.11 6.15 -13.93
C LEU A 366 1.33 6.63 -13.74
N LYS A 367 1.54 7.84 -13.21
CA LYS A 367 2.87 8.37 -12.90
C LYS A 367 3.62 7.44 -11.92
N LEU A 368 2.97 7.04 -10.84
CA LEU A 368 3.56 6.16 -9.82
C LEU A 368 3.85 4.77 -10.38
N GLN A 369 2.96 4.26 -11.23
CA GLN A 369 3.18 2.99 -11.93
C GLN A 369 4.37 3.06 -12.88
N LEU A 370 4.52 4.15 -13.63
CA LEU A 370 5.64 4.34 -14.55
C LEU A 370 6.96 4.37 -13.79
N HIS A 371 7.03 5.12 -12.69
CA HIS A 371 8.21 5.16 -11.82
C HIS A 371 8.56 3.79 -11.24
N SER A 372 7.57 3.05 -10.74
CA SER A 372 7.76 1.69 -10.22
C SER A 372 8.25 0.73 -11.32
N THR A 373 7.72 0.88 -12.53
CA THR A 373 8.10 0.07 -13.71
C THR A 373 9.53 0.37 -14.15
N VAL A 374 9.96 1.64 -14.13
CA VAL A 374 11.35 2.02 -14.41
C VAL A 374 12.29 1.42 -13.36
N GLY A 375 11.92 1.49 -12.08
CA GLY A 375 12.69 0.86 -10.99
C GLY A 375 12.83 -0.64 -11.16
N LEU A 376 11.74 -1.33 -11.52
CA LEU A 376 11.76 -2.75 -11.87
C LEU A 376 12.68 -3.03 -13.06
N GLY A 377 12.60 -2.22 -14.13
CA GLY A 377 13.47 -2.34 -15.29
C GLY A 377 14.96 -2.22 -14.94
N ILE A 378 15.33 -1.26 -14.10
CA ILE A 378 16.70 -1.11 -13.59
C ILE A 378 17.12 -2.35 -12.79
N CYS A 379 16.27 -2.87 -11.91
CA CYS A 379 16.56 -4.09 -11.15
C CYS A 379 16.80 -5.29 -12.06
N CYS A 380 15.98 -5.47 -13.10
CA CYS A 380 16.16 -6.53 -14.08
C CYS A 380 17.48 -6.40 -14.84
N LEU A 381 17.87 -5.19 -15.24
CA LEU A 381 19.17 -4.94 -15.91
C LEU A 381 20.35 -5.30 -15.00
N VAL A 382 20.30 -4.94 -13.73
CA VAL A 382 21.36 -5.27 -12.76
C VAL A 382 21.43 -6.78 -12.53
N MET A 383 20.29 -7.47 -12.41
CA MET A 383 20.26 -8.94 -12.29
C MET A 383 20.92 -9.64 -13.50
N ILE A 384 20.65 -9.16 -14.71
CA ILE A 384 21.30 -9.65 -15.94
C ILE A 384 22.81 -9.40 -15.87
N ALA A 385 23.22 -8.18 -15.48
CA ALA A 385 24.63 -7.82 -15.38
C ALA A 385 25.39 -8.68 -14.35
N ILE A 386 24.78 -8.98 -13.21
CA ILE A 386 25.37 -9.83 -12.16
C ILE A 386 25.56 -11.25 -12.68
N TYR A 387 24.53 -11.84 -13.29
CA TYR A 387 24.57 -13.22 -13.74
C TYR A 387 25.54 -13.42 -14.91
N TYR A 388 25.35 -12.66 -15.99
CA TYR A 388 26.19 -12.81 -17.19
C TYR A 388 27.58 -12.18 -17.04
N GLY A 389 27.75 -11.23 -16.10
CA GLY A 389 29.05 -10.71 -15.68
C GLY A 389 29.79 -11.62 -14.69
N ASN A 390 29.23 -12.78 -14.34
CA ASN A 390 29.76 -13.73 -13.37
C ASN A 390 30.13 -13.10 -12.02
N VAL A 391 29.39 -12.08 -11.58
CA VAL A 391 29.62 -11.44 -10.29
C VAL A 391 29.21 -12.43 -9.20
N TRP A 392 30.07 -12.62 -8.19
CA TRP A 392 29.90 -13.62 -7.11
C TRP A 392 29.85 -15.09 -7.57
N ASP A 393 30.50 -15.39 -8.70
CA ASP A 393 30.45 -16.70 -9.37
C ASP A 393 29.02 -17.14 -9.71
N ALA A 394 28.15 -16.18 -10.06
CA ALA A 394 26.73 -16.42 -10.32
C ALA A 394 26.49 -17.45 -11.43
N LEU A 395 27.40 -17.63 -12.40
CA LEU A 395 27.27 -18.64 -13.47
C LEU A 395 27.35 -20.09 -12.96
N SER A 396 27.94 -20.31 -11.78
CA SER A 396 27.95 -21.64 -11.13
C SER A 396 26.59 -22.01 -10.51
N GLN A 397 25.68 -21.05 -10.43
CA GLN A 397 24.37 -21.15 -9.80
C GLN A 397 23.26 -20.98 -10.85
N PRO A 398 22.02 -21.43 -10.58
CA PRO A 398 20.88 -21.11 -11.44
C PRO A 398 20.62 -19.59 -11.46
N PHE A 399 20.06 -19.10 -12.58
CA PHE A 399 19.75 -17.68 -12.75
C PHE A 399 18.92 -17.10 -11.61
N MET A 400 17.89 -17.82 -11.15
CA MET A 400 17.07 -17.40 -10.00
C MET A 400 16.78 -18.61 -9.10
N SER A 401 17.04 -18.47 -7.79
CA SER A 401 16.66 -19.50 -6.81
C SER A 401 16.67 -18.92 -5.38
N PRO A 402 15.59 -19.12 -4.60
CA PRO A 402 15.53 -18.71 -3.19
C PRO A 402 16.12 -19.77 -2.24
N ILE A 403 16.50 -20.94 -2.76
CA ILE A 403 16.97 -22.07 -1.96
C ILE A 403 18.48 -21.97 -1.76
N LEU A 404 18.96 -22.28 -0.56
CA LEU A 404 20.40 -22.42 -0.27
C LEU A 404 21.01 -23.51 -1.15
N ARG A 405 22.19 -23.24 -1.72
CA ARG A 405 22.87 -24.17 -2.65
C ARG A 405 24.31 -24.42 -2.24
N THR A 406 24.84 -25.53 -2.72
CA THR A 406 26.28 -25.85 -2.66
C THR A 406 27.03 -25.09 -3.76
N ASP A 407 28.37 -25.07 -3.70
CA ASP A 407 29.22 -24.50 -4.76
C ASP A 407 28.93 -25.10 -6.14
N SER A 408 28.53 -26.38 -6.18
CA SER A 408 28.17 -27.11 -7.42
C SER A 408 26.79 -26.74 -7.99
N GLY A 409 26.06 -25.82 -7.35
CA GLY A 409 24.73 -25.42 -7.77
C GLY A 409 23.65 -26.45 -7.42
N LYS A 410 23.90 -27.44 -6.56
CA LYS A 410 22.89 -28.39 -6.03
C LYS A 410 22.23 -27.84 -4.76
N PRO A 411 20.97 -28.23 -4.43
CA PRO A 411 20.32 -27.85 -3.18
C PRO A 411 21.17 -28.23 -1.96
N TYR A 412 21.28 -27.31 -1.00
CA TYR A 412 22.10 -27.48 0.19
C TYR A 412 21.40 -28.35 1.25
N PRO A 413 22.05 -29.37 1.84
CA PRO A 413 21.43 -30.27 2.82
C PRO A 413 21.40 -29.64 4.22
N SER A 414 20.53 -28.64 4.42
CA SER A 414 20.42 -27.90 5.69
C SER A 414 20.07 -28.79 6.89
N LYS A 415 19.21 -29.80 6.72
CA LYS A 415 18.81 -30.72 7.80
C LYS A 415 19.98 -31.52 8.38
N SER A 416 20.93 -31.91 7.53
CA SER A 416 22.09 -32.69 7.96
C SER A 416 23.14 -31.83 8.66
N LEU A 417 23.10 -30.50 8.43
CA LEU A 417 24.01 -29.54 9.04
C LEU A 417 23.58 -29.11 10.45
N PHE A 418 22.27 -29.14 10.72
CA PHE A 418 21.70 -28.72 11.99
C PHE A 418 21.00 -29.87 12.73
N PRO A 419 21.72 -30.92 13.19
CA PRO A 419 21.12 -31.92 14.06
C PRO A 419 20.55 -31.24 15.31
N SER A 420 19.22 -31.32 15.48
CA SER A 420 18.48 -30.70 16.59
C SER A 420 18.71 -29.18 16.73
N GLY A 421 18.89 -28.47 15.60
CA GLY A 421 19.04 -27.01 15.58
C GLY A 421 20.42 -26.49 15.99
N ARG A 422 21.43 -27.36 16.15
CA ARG A 422 22.82 -26.97 16.43
C ARG A 422 23.71 -27.24 15.23
N LEU A 423 24.58 -26.29 14.91
CA LEU A 423 25.51 -26.39 13.80
C LEU A 423 26.54 -27.51 14.05
N ASP A 424 26.58 -28.49 13.16
CA ASP A 424 27.64 -29.50 13.09
C ASP A 424 28.77 -29.02 12.18
N ILE A 425 29.92 -28.70 12.79
CA ILE A 425 31.10 -28.17 12.11
C ILE A 425 31.67 -29.20 11.12
N SER A 426 31.60 -30.51 11.45
CA SER A 426 32.13 -31.56 10.59
C SER A 426 31.36 -31.68 9.27
N MET A 427 30.04 -31.48 9.33
CA MET A 427 29.17 -31.46 8.16
C MET A 427 29.35 -30.16 7.37
N LEU A 428 29.63 -29.03 8.03
CA LEU A 428 29.96 -27.78 7.36
C LEU A 428 31.25 -27.89 6.55
N GLU A 429 32.30 -28.48 7.12
CA GLU A 429 33.56 -28.70 6.42
C GLU A 429 33.39 -29.63 5.21
N LYS A 430 32.49 -30.62 5.30
CA LYS A 430 32.20 -31.56 4.21
C LYS A 430 31.41 -30.92 3.06
N TYR A 431 30.41 -30.10 3.36
CA TYR A 431 29.51 -29.52 2.35
C TYR A 431 29.89 -28.11 1.91
N GLY A 432 30.81 -27.45 2.61
CA GLY A 432 31.22 -26.08 2.35
C GLY A 432 30.18 -25.06 2.82
N ILE A 433 30.50 -23.77 2.63
CA ILE A 433 29.64 -22.65 2.99
C ILE A 433 28.46 -22.60 1.99
N PRO A 434 27.21 -22.42 2.45
CA PRO A 434 26.07 -22.30 1.55
C PRO A 434 26.15 -21.04 0.69
N ARG A 435 25.81 -21.19 -0.59
CA ARG A 435 25.69 -20.10 -1.56
C ARG A 435 24.24 -19.76 -1.88
N LEU A 436 24.05 -18.54 -2.37
CA LEU A 436 22.79 -18.01 -2.90
C LEU A 436 22.96 -17.76 -4.40
N SER A 437 21.87 -17.75 -5.18
CA SER A 437 21.95 -17.27 -6.56
C SER A 437 22.30 -15.79 -6.57
N GLY A 438 23.09 -15.33 -7.56
CA GLY A 438 23.51 -13.93 -7.63
C GLY A 438 22.35 -12.94 -7.66
N THR A 439 21.26 -13.31 -8.34
CA THR A 439 20.01 -12.53 -8.38
C THR A 439 19.27 -12.48 -7.05
N PHE A 440 19.28 -13.57 -6.27
CA PHE A 440 18.65 -13.60 -4.95
C PHE A 440 19.48 -12.87 -3.91
N ALA A 441 20.82 -12.98 -3.99
CA ALA A 441 21.72 -12.16 -3.18
C ALA A 441 21.53 -10.66 -3.48
N TYR A 442 21.40 -10.28 -4.75
CA TYR A 442 21.04 -8.92 -5.14
C TYR A 442 19.66 -8.52 -4.63
N GLY A 443 18.65 -9.38 -4.74
CA GLY A 443 17.31 -9.15 -4.22
C GLY A 443 17.31 -8.91 -2.71
N LEU A 444 18.06 -9.72 -1.96
CA LEU A 444 18.26 -9.51 -0.52
C LEU A 444 19.02 -8.20 -0.25
N LEU A 445 20.07 -7.89 -1.02
CA LEU A 445 20.81 -6.63 -0.87
C LEU A 445 19.90 -5.44 -1.13
N MET A 446 19.08 -5.47 -2.18
CA MET A 446 18.10 -4.44 -2.50
C MET A 446 16.99 -4.39 -1.45
N ALA A 447 16.48 -5.50 -0.94
CA ALA A 447 15.53 -5.48 0.17
C ALA A 447 16.15 -4.82 1.43
N ASN A 448 17.44 -5.05 1.67
CA ASN A 448 18.19 -4.37 2.72
C ASN A 448 18.56 -2.91 2.39
N ALA A 449 18.61 -2.53 1.11
CA ALA A 449 19.04 -1.21 0.64
C ALA A 449 17.88 -0.30 0.18
N ALA A 450 16.66 -0.82 -0.02
CA ALA A 450 15.49 -0.12 -0.56
C ALA A 450 14.98 1.03 0.32
N ALA A 451 15.60 1.25 1.48
CA ALA A 451 15.54 2.50 2.24
C ALA A 451 16.44 3.64 1.67
N SER A 452 17.00 3.51 0.46
CA SER A 452 17.97 4.47 -0.08
C SER A 452 17.74 4.83 -1.54
N THR A 453 17.68 6.13 -1.83
CA THR A 453 18.04 6.63 -3.16
C THR A 453 18.64 8.03 -3.09
N HIS A 454 19.97 8.13 -3.19
CA HIS A 454 20.67 9.16 -3.97
C HIS A 454 22.05 8.65 -4.43
N PRO A 455 22.47 8.87 -5.70
CA PRO A 455 23.73 8.35 -6.27
C PRO A 455 25.06 9.05 -5.89
N ASN A 456 25.15 9.89 -4.85
CA ASN A 456 26.33 10.76 -4.64
C ASN A 456 27.15 10.49 -3.36
N THR A 457 27.27 9.24 -2.89
CA THR A 457 28.15 8.97 -1.73
C THR A 457 28.82 7.59 -1.76
N LEU A 458 29.64 7.34 -2.78
CA LEU A 458 30.40 6.10 -2.96
C LEU A 458 31.62 5.95 -1.99
N ARG A 459 31.62 6.56 -0.80
CA ARG A 459 32.78 6.47 0.13
C ARG A 459 32.46 6.09 1.57
N ILE A 460 31.22 5.71 1.91
CA ILE A 460 30.84 5.30 3.28
C ILE A 460 30.16 3.91 3.32
N VAL A 461 30.15 3.16 2.21
CA VAL A 461 29.35 1.91 2.09
C VAL A 461 30.04 0.66 2.68
N LEU A 462 31.24 0.75 3.27
CA LEU A 462 31.96 -0.46 3.74
C LEU A 462 31.99 -0.68 5.26
N TRP A 463 31.33 0.16 6.08
CA TRP A 463 31.24 -0.07 7.52
C TRP A 463 29.81 0.14 8.03
N LEU A 464 29.19 -0.94 8.54
CA LEU A 464 27.86 -1.06 9.19
C LEU A 464 26.70 -1.67 8.36
N ILE A 465 26.96 -2.84 7.78
CA ILE A 465 25.93 -3.77 7.29
C ILE A 465 25.55 -4.71 8.46
N PRO A 466 24.86 -4.22 9.51
CA PRO A 466 23.49 -4.71 9.71
C PRO A 466 22.50 -3.67 10.33
N VAL A 467 22.83 -2.39 10.42
CA VAL A 467 21.95 -1.33 11.02
C VAL A 467 21.52 -0.26 9.99
N GLY A 468 21.91 -0.42 8.72
CA GLY A 468 21.77 0.60 7.67
C GLY A 468 20.35 0.87 7.17
N GLN A 469 19.39 -0.04 7.38
CA GLN A 469 18.01 0.12 6.89
C GLN A 469 17.32 1.33 7.54
N ILE A 470 17.35 1.36 8.88
CA ILE A 470 16.67 2.39 9.68
C ILE A 470 17.45 3.70 9.60
N GLY A 471 18.78 3.65 9.71
CA GLY A 471 19.64 4.83 9.62
C GLY A 471 19.55 5.55 8.27
N ALA A 472 19.57 4.80 7.15
CA ALA A 472 19.46 5.39 5.82
C ALA A 472 18.06 5.93 5.53
N LEU A 473 16.99 5.27 6.01
CA LEU A 473 15.63 5.80 5.94
C LEU A 473 15.53 7.14 6.67
N PHE A 474 16.03 7.21 7.91
CA PHE A 474 16.05 8.45 8.68
C PHE A 474 16.87 9.54 7.99
N VAL A 475 17.99 9.20 7.36
CA VAL A 475 18.82 10.16 6.61
C VAL A 475 18.10 10.65 5.35
N HIS A 476 17.46 9.77 4.57
CA HIS A 476 16.69 10.16 3.39
C HIS A 476 15.52 11.07 3.76
N ILE A 477 14.75 10.67 4.78
CA ILE A 477 13.65 11.46 5.31
C ILE A 477 14.19 12.80 5.85
N ALA A 478 15.28 12.81 6.63
CA ALA A 478 15.82 14.03 7.19
C ALA A 478 16.41 14.99 6.14
N LEU A 479 17.01 14.49 5.06
CA LEU A 479 17.64 15.32 4.04
C LEU A 479 16.65 15.89 3.02
N LEU A 480 15.69 15.08 2.55
CA LEU A 480 14.75 15.51 1.51
C LEU A 480 13.43 16.01 2.07
N TRP A 481 12.94 15.34 3.12
CA TRP A 481 11.63 15.59 3.69
C TRP A 481 11.72 16.15 5.12
N GLY A 482 12.93 16.46 5.61
CA GLY A 482 13.15 16.77 7.03
C GLY A 482 12.44 18.05 7.44
N GLU A 483 12.41 19.04 6.56
CA GLU A 483 11.65 20.27 6.79
C GLU A 483 10.14 19.98 6.88
N GLU A 484 9.61 19.12 6.02
CA GLU A 484 8.20 18.77 6.00
C GLU A 484 7.78 17.87 7.17
N VAL A 485 8.64 16.92 7.54
CA VAL A 485 8.47 16.10 8.73
C VAL A 485 8.50 16.96 9.99
N TRP A 486 9.47 17.86 10.11
CA TRP A 486 9.53 18.80 11.22
C TRP A 486 8.29 19.69 11.25
N ARG A 487 7.85 20.20 10.09
CA ARG A 487 6.63 21.00 9.95
C ARG A 487 5.39 20.20 10.37
N SER A 488 5.31 18.93 10.02
CA SER A 488 4.20 18.02 10.40
C SER A 488 4.16 17.78 11.91
N PHE A 489 5.31 17.51 12.53
CA PHE A 489 5.42 17.39 13.98
C PHE A 489 5.08 18.70 14.69
N HIS A 490 5.56 19.83 14.17
CA HIS A 490 5.26 21.14 14.72
C HIS A 490 3.76 21.44 14.63
N ILE A 491 3.13 21.23 13.46
CA ILE A 491 1.69 21.35 13.25
C ILE A 491 0.89 20.47 14.21
N SER A 492 1.36 19.25 14.47
CA SER A 492 0.67 18.38 15.42
C SER A 492 0.69 18.91 16.85
N THR A 493 1.78 19.57 17.23
CA THR A 493 1.97 20.14 18.56
C THR A 493 1.20 21.45 18.73
N THR A 494 1.16 22.29 17.69
CA THR A 494 0.44 23.58 17.68
C THR A 494 -1.06 23.43 17.38
N GLY A 495 -1.45 22.29 16.79
CA GLY A 495 -2.82 21.93 16.48
C GLY A 495 -3.45 22.61 15.26
N GLN A 496 -2.63 23.28 14.43
CA GLN A 496 -3.08 23.96 13.21
C GLN A 496 -2.96 23.06 11.98
N PHE A 497 -3.95 22.18 11.77
CA PHE A 497 -3.95 21.26 10.63
C PHE A 497 -4.42 21.93 9.34
N LYS A 498 -3.71 21.67 8.24
CA LYS A 498 -4.09 22.15 6.89
C LYS A 498 -5.09 21.22 6.19
N ASP A 499 -5.03 19.92 6.47
CA ASP A 499 -5.95 18.92 5.90
C ASP A 499 -7.39 19.13 6.42
N PRO A 500 -8.38 19.33 5.52
CA PRO A 500 -9.79 19.45 5.88
C PRO A 500 -10.30 18.27 6.70
N HIS A 501 -9.97 17.03 6.33
CA HIS A 501 -10.43 15.81 7.01
C HIS A 501 -9.96 15.77 8.46
N MET A 502 -8.69 16.09 8.69
CA MET A 502 -8.13 16.15 10.03
C MET A 502 -8.76 17.25 10.90
N ARG A 503 -9.00 18.45 10.33
CA ARG A 503 -9.70 19.54 11.04
C ARG A 503 -11.08 19.10 11.50
N THR A 504 -11.85 18.46 10.62
CA THR A 504 -13.19 17.97 10.94
C THR A 504 -13.14 16.87 12.00
N TRP A 505 -12.26 15.88 11.84
CA TRP A 505 -12.06 14.81 12.84
C TRP A 505 -11.72 15.36 14.23
N ARG A 506 -10.82 16.35 14.32
CA ARG A 506 -10.50 16.98 15.61
C ARG A 506 -11.65 17.80 16.17
N SER A 507 -12.42 18.49 15.33
CA SER A 507 -13.61 19.22 15.78
C SER A 507 -14.66 18.27 16.39
N ILE A 508 -14.82 17.07 15.84
CA ILE A 508 -15.74 16.04 16.32
C ILE A 508 -15.21 15.46 17.64
N THR A 509 -13.91 15.16 17.68
CA THR A 509 -13.25 14.58 18.87
C THR A 509 -13.29 15.55 20.05
N ASN A 510 -12.98 16.84 19.83
CA ASN A 510 -13.04 17.87 20.87
C ASN A 510 -14.48 18.08 21.37
N ARG A 511 -15.49 17.93 20.50
CA ARG A 511 -16.91 17.97 20.93
C ARG A 511 -17.27 16.79 21.84
N HIS A 512 -16.73 15.59 21.58
CA HIS A 512 -17.02 14.39 22.37
C HIS A 512 -16.24 14.31 23.68
N LEU A 513 -15.01 14.83 23.71
CA LEU A 513 -14.16 14.83 24.91
C LEU A 513 -14.48 15.97 25.89
N GLY A 514 -15.47 16.82 25.57
CA GLY A 514 -15.80 18.02 26.33
C GLY A 514 -14.77 19.10 26.04
N GLY A 515 -15.19 20.18 25.38
CA GLY A 515 -14.32 21.32 25.05
C GLY A 515 -13.59 21.84 26.28
N GLY A 516 -12.30 21.52 26.36
CA GLY A 516 -11.44 21.84 27.48
C GLY A 516 -10.00 21.80 27.01
N MET A 517 -9.65 22.76 26.16
CA MET A 517 -8.30 23.28 26.06
C MET A 517 -8.38 24.80 26.08
#